data_AF-A0A6V7L338-F1
#
_entry.id   AF-A0A6V7L338-F1
#
_cell.length_a   1.000
_cell.length_b   1.000
_cell.length_c   1.000
_cell.angle_alpha   90.00
_cell.angle_beta   90.00
_cell.angle_gamma   90.00
#
_symmetry.space_group_name_H-M   'P 1'
#
loop_
_entity.id
_entity.type
_entity.pdbx_description
1 polymer ?
#
loop_
_entity_poly.entity_id
_entity_poly.type
_entity_poly.pdbx_seq_one_letter_code
_entity_poly.pdbx_strand_id
1 'polypeptide(L)'
;ILSRAKPALTDASRKPAARKEIPKLEDFLEKRDYAGALTLVEFNATNNKPIETDTWIAYCAFHLGDYKRAASVYESLRKKDNPPADTTTNLACCYFFLGMYPEARDVLKEAPESGLKNRLLFHLAHKMGDENTLMDHHAKLKDDIEDQLCLASIHYLRAHYQEAIDIYKKVLLDNR
;
A
#
# COMPACT_ATOMS: atom_id res chain seq x y z
N ILE A 1 6.31 -71.81 -27.09
CA ILE A 1 5.25 -71.32 -26.18
C ILE A 1 5.42 -69.81 -26.06
N LEU A 2 4.68 -69.06 -26.89
CA LEU A 2 4.70 -67.61 -26.97
C LEU A 2 3.76 -67.03 -25.90
N SER A 3 4.30 -66.22 -24.99
CA SER A 3 3.51 -65.41 -24.06
C SER A 3 3.45 -63.97 -24.58
N ARG A 4 2.29 -63.61 -25.13
CA ARG A 4 1.96 -62.25 -25.59
C ARG A 4 1.57 -61.40 -24.38
N ALA A 5 2.43 -60.49 -23.95
CA ALA A 5 2.03 -59.37 -23.11
C ALA A 5 1.32 -58.32 -23.99
N LYS A 6 0.06 -58.00 -23.65
CA LYS A 6 -0.74 -56.98 -24.34
C LYS A 6 -0.15 -55.58 -24.06
N PRO A 7 -0.08 -54.68 -25.06
CA PRO A 7 0.23 -53.28 -24.80
C PRO A 7 -0.99 -52.61 -24.17
N ALA A 8 -0.77 -51.88 -23.07
CA ALA A 8 -1.77 -51.01 -22.47
C ALA A 8 -1.98 -49.80 -23.39
N LEU A 9 -3.06 -49.81 -24.17
CA LEU A 9 -3.64 -48.62 -24.76
C LEU A 9 -4.25 -47.81 -23.61
N THR A 10 -3.46 -46.89 -23.05
CA THR A 10 -4.01 -45.81 -22.23
C THR A 10 -4.19 -44.60 -23.12
N ASP A 11 -5.47 -44.29 -23.28
CA ASP A 11 -6.06 -43.21 -24.03
C ASP A 11 -5.31 -41.89 -23.81
N ALA A 12 -4.65 -41.40 -24.87
CA ALA A 12 -3.98 -40.11 -24.88
C ALA A 12 -5.02 -39.00 -25.08
N SER A 13 -6.00 -38.89 -24.18
CA SER A 13 -6.83 -37.69 -24.06
C SER A 13 -6.08 -36.66 -23.20
N ARG A 14 -4.93 -36.18 -23.69
CA ARG A 14 -4.37 -34.91 -23.21
C ARG A 14 -5.37 -33.82 -23.60
N LYS A 15 -6.29 -33.50 -22.68
CA LYS A 15 -7.05 -32.26 -22.74
C LYS A 15 -6.05 -31.14 -22.99
N PRO A 16 -6.24 -30.28 -24.02
CA PRO A 16 -5.38 -29.12 -24.17
C PRO A 16 -5.44 -28.35 -22.87
N ALA A 17 -4.30 -28.16 -22.21
CA ALA A 17 -4.22 -27.32 -21.04
C ALA A 17 -4.85 -25.99 -21.44
N ALA A 18 -5.95 -25.62 -20.77
CA ALA A 18 -6.59 -24.32 -20.99
C ALA A 18 -5.47 -23.28 -20.94
N ARG A 19 -5.36 -22.46 -21.99
CA ARG A 19 -4.43 -21.32 -22.02
C ARG A 19 -4.75 -20.51 -20.77
N LYS A 20 -3.91 -20.64 -19.73
CA LYS A 20 -4.05 -19.78 -18.55
C LYS A 20 -3.77 -18.38 -19.06
N GLU A 21 -4.80 -17.54 -19.08
CA GLU A 21 -4.62 -16.13 -19.37
C GLU A 21 -3.57 -15.57 -18.41
N ILE A 22 -2.68 -14.74 -18.93
CA ILE A 22 -1.66 -14.09 -18.11
C ILE A 22 -2.42 -13.16 -17.15
N PRO A 23 -2.27 -13.33 -15.83
CA PRO A 23 -2.96 -12.48 -14.86
C PRO A 23 -2.60 -11.01 -15.06
N LYS A 24 -3.56 -10.11 -14.84
CA LYS A 24 -3.36 -8.67 -14.93
C LYS A 24 -2.87 -8.11 -13.59
N LEU A 25 -2.37 -6.87 -13.60
CA LEU A 25 -1.91 -6.20 -12.39
C LEU A 25 -3.04 -6.07 -11.35
N GLU A 26 -4.23 -5.71 -11.82
CA GLU A 26 -5.43 -5.52 -10.99
C GLU A 26 -5.81 -6.79 -10.24
N ASP A 27 -5.66 -7.97 -10.88
CA ASP A 27 -5.96 -9.27 -10.26
C ASP A 27 -5.09 -9.52 -9.02
N PHE A 28 -3.84 -9.06 -9.03
CA PHE A 28 -2.93 -9.15 -7.89
C PHE A 28 -3.27 -8.10 -6.83
N LEU A 29 -3.58 -6.87 -7.23
CA LEU A 29 -3.90 -5.77 -6.30
C LEU A 29 -5.20 -6.03 -5.52
N GLU A 30 -6.24 -6.54 -6.17
CA GLU A 30 -7.50 -6.92 -5.52
C GLU A 30 -7.30 -7.98 -4.44
N LYS A 31 -6.39 -8.94 -4.70
CA LYS A 31 -6.01 -10.00 -3.76
C LYS A 31 -4.98 -9.55 -2.73
N ARG A 32 -4.50 -8.31 -2.82
CA ARG A 32 -3.39 -7.76 -2.01
C ARG A 32 -2.11 -8.59 -2.13
N ASP A 33 -1.93 -9.27 -3.27
CA ASP A 33 -0.70 -9.98 -3.61
C ASP A 33 0.31 -8.99 -4.21
N TYR A 34 0.85 -8.14 -3.34
CA TYR A 34 1.80 -7.10 -3.74
C TYR A 34 3.13 -7.68 -4.26
N ALA A 35 3.49 -8.91 -3.88
CA ALA A 35 4.68 -9.58 -4.38
C ALA A 35 4.50 -10.02 -5.85
N GLY A 36 3.36 -10.61 -6.17
CA GLY A 36 2.98 -10.95 -7.55
C GLY A 36 2.85 -9.70 -8.42
N ALA A 37 2.16 -8.66 -7.92
CA ALA A 37 2.04 -7.37 -8.59
C ALA A 37 3.41 -6.75 -8.91
N LEU A 38 4.31 -6.67 -7.92
CA LEU A 38 5.65 -6.12 -8.09
C LEU A 38 6.45 -6.89 -9.14
N THR A 39 6.42 -8.21 -9.09
CA THR A 39 7.11 -9.08 -10.06
C THR A 39 6.61 -8.84 -11.49
N LEU A 40 5.28 -8.76 -11.66
CA LEU A 40 4.67 -8.49 -12.98
C LEU A 40 5.07 -7.13 -13.53
N VAL A 41 5.01 -6.08 -12.69
CA VAL A 41 5.35 -4.71 -13.11
C VAL A 41 6.83 -4.58 -13.47
N GLU A 42 7.73 -5.18 -12.68
CA GLU A 42 9.17 -5.20 -12.98
C GLU A 42 9.50 -5.94 -14.27
N PHE A 43 8.86 -7.09 -14.52
CA PHE A 43 9.04 -7.86 -15.75
C PHE A 43 8.61 -7.07 -17.00
N ASN A 44 7.50 -6.34 -16.90
CA ASN A 44 6.95 -5.55 -18.00
C ASN A 44 7.73 -4.24 -18.25
N ALA A 45 8.64 -3.84 -17.37
CA ALA A 45 9.32 -2.54 -17.39
C ALA A 45 10.45 -2.40 -18.44
N THR A 46 10.45 -3.18 -19.53
CA THR A 46 11.54 -3.20 -20.53
C THR A 46 11.55 -1.96 -21.45
N ASN A 47 12.71 -1.31 -21.51
CA ASN A 47 13.18 -0.22 -22.39
C ASN A 47 12.45 1.14 -22.39
N ASN A 48 11.24 1.27 -21.88
CA ASN A 48 10.65 2.57 -21.58
C ASN A 48 9.75 2.43 -20.36
N LYS A 49 10.06 3.12 -19.25
CA LYS A 49 9.31 2.99 -17.98
C LYS A 49 8.33 4.14 -17.84
N PRO A 50 7.02 3.93 -18.12
CA PRO A 50 5.99 4.91 -17.77
C PRO A 50 6.11 5.35 -16.31
N ILE A 51 5.75 6.60 -16.03
CA ILE A 51 5.64 7.11 -14.65
C ILE A 51 4.75 6.21 -13.80
N GLU A 52 3.67 5.69 -14.40
CA GLU A 52 2.75 4.75 -13.77
C GLU A 52 3.43 3.45 -13.28
N THR A 53 4.39 2.92 -14.04
CA THR A 53 5.15 1.73 -13.64
C THR A 53 5.92 1.97 -12.33
N ASP A 54 6.61 3.11 -12.22
CA ASP A 54 7.36 3.45 -11.01
C ASP A 54 6.42 3.69 -9.82
N THR A 55 5.23 4.27 -10.05
CA THR A 55 4.20 4.43 -9.01
C THR A 55 3.77 3.09 -8.43
N TRP A 56 3.49 2.11 -9.29
CA TRP A 56 3.09 0.76 -8.85
C TRP A 56 4.24 0.00 -8.16
N ILE A 57 5.48 0.16 -8.61
CA ILE A 57 6.65 -0.41 -7.93
C ILE A 57 6.76 0.16 -6.51
N ALA A 58 6.68 1.49 -6.36
CA ALA A 58 6.78 2.14 -5.06
C ALA A 58 5.63 1.73 -4.12
N TYR A 59 4.40 1.68 -4.64
CA TYR A 59 3.22 1.24 -3.91
C TYR A 59 3.37 -0.21 -3.42
N CYS A 60 3.72 -1.14 -4.29
CA CYS A 60 3.88 -2.54 -3.91
C CYS A 60 5.03 -2.72 -2.91
N ALA A 61 6.17 -2.05 -3.12
CA ALA A 61 7.30 -2.09 -2.19
C ALA A 61 6.91 -1.58 -0.79
N PHE A 62 6.14 -0.49 -0.72
CA PHE A 62 5.62 0.05 0.55
C PHE A 62 4.74 -0.96 1.28
N HIS A 63 3.79 -1.58 0.57
CA HIS A 63 2.87 -2.56 1.16
C HIS A 63 3.54 -3.90 1.54
N LEU A 64 4.70 -4.22 0.95
CA LEU A 64 5.55 -5.33 1.36
C LEU A 64 6.46 -4.99 2.57
N GLY A 65 6.43 -3.74 3.05
CA GLY A 65 7.27 -3.27 4.16
C GLY A 65 8.68 -2.86 3.73
N ASP A 66 9.01 -2.86 2.44
CA ASP A 66 10.27 -2.35 1.92
C ASP A 66 10.21 -0.82 1.72
N TYR A 67 10.11 -0.12 2.84
CA TYR A 67 9.95 1.34 2.88
C TYR A 67 11.16 2.08 2.31
N LYS A 68 12.37 1.50 2.41
CA LYS A 68 13.59 2.09 1.85
C LYS A 68 13.52 2.13 0.33
N ARG A 69 13.13 1.00 -0.27
CA ARG A 69 12.96 0.92 -1.71
C ARG A 69 11.84 1.83 -2.19
N ALA A 70 10.68 1.80 -1.52
CA ALA A 70 9.56 2.68 -1.85
C ALA A 70 9.96 4.16 -1.82
N ALA A 71 10.65 4.61 -0.77
CA ALA A 71 11.17 5.98 -0.66
C ALA A 71 12.10 6.34 -1.83
N SER A 72 13.03 5.46 -2.19
CA SER A 72 13.96 5.70 -3.32
C SER A 72 13.23 5.87 -4.66
N VAL A 73 12.16 5.13 -4.89
CA VAL A 73 11.37 5.24 -6.12
C VAL A 73 10.51 6.51 -6.09
N TYR A 74 9.87 6.85 -4.97
CA TYR A 74 9.13 8.10 -4.84
C TYR A 74 10.01 9.36 -4.96
N GLU A 75 11.23 9.33 -4.42
CA GLU A 75 12.22 10.40 -4.63
C GLU A 75 12.61 10.57 -6.10
N SER A 76 12.68 9.46 -6.84
CA SER A 76 12.93 9.50 -8.29
C SER A 76 11.72 10.03 -9.06
N LEU A 77 10.52 9.62 -8.67
CA LEU A 77 9.25 10.11 -9.24
C LEU A 77 9.08 11.61 -9.03
N ARG A 78 9.36 12.12 -7.82
CA ARG A 78 9.22 13.54 -7.47
C ARG A 78 10.05 14.47 -8.35
N LYS A 79 11.12 13.97 -8.98
CA LYS A 79 12.01 14.71 -9.89
C LYS A 79 11.55 14.73 -11.35
N LYS A 80 10.51 13.95 -11.71
CA LYS A 80 10.00 13.90 -13.09
C LYS A 80 9.11 15.10 -13.39
N ASP A 81 8.93 15.40 -14.67
CA ASP A 81 7.94 16.38 -15.12
C ASP A 81 6.53 15.88 -14.77
N ASN A 82 5.77 16.70 -14.04
CA ASN A 82 4.41 16.43 -13.59
C ASN A 82 4.27 15.08 -12.83
N PRO A 83 4.86 14.96 -11.62
CA PRO A 83 4.73 13.75 -10.83
C PRO A 83 3.27 13.54 -10.38
N PRO A 84 2.85 12.30 -10.09
CA PRO A 84 1.55 12.05 -9.49
C PRO A 84 1.33 12.91 -8.23
N ALA A 85 0.14 13.48 -8.05
CA ALA A 85 -0.14 14.43 -6.97
C ALA A 85 0.18 13.88 -5.56
N ASP A 86 -0.02 12.58 -5.35
CA ASP A 86 0.20 11.92 -4.07
C ASP A 86 1.66 11.49 -3.84
N THR A 87 2.58 11.71 -4.79
CA THR A 87 3.99 11.28 -4.71
C THR A 87 4.66 11.80 -3.43
N THR A 88 4.48 13.09 -3.13
CA THR A 88 5.07 13.74 -1.95
C THR A 88 4.51 13.18 -0.65
N THR A 89 3.19 12.97 -0.58
CA THR A 89 2.53 12.39 0.59
C THR A 89 2.95 10.94 0.81
N ASN A 90 3.04 10.13 -0.26
CA ASN A 90 3.47 8.73 -0.18
C ASN A 90 4.96 8.59 0.19
N LEU A 91 5.81 9.50 -0.27
CA LEU A 91 7.19 9.59 0.20
C LEU A 91 7.26 9.86 1.71
N ALA A 92 6.45 10.80 2.21
CA ALA A 92 6.39 11.08 3.63
C ALA A 92 5.89 9.87 4.45
N CYS A 93 4.95 9.08 3.93
CA CYS A 93 4.57 7.80 4.53
C CYS A 93 5.78 6.87 4.66
N CYS A 94 6.61 6.77 3.62
CA CYS A 94 7.83 5.94 3.69
C CYS A 94 8.77 6.42 4.79
N TYR A 95 9.02 7.73 4.88
CA TYR A 95 9.86 8.31 5.94
C TYR A 95 9.29 8.09 7.34
N PHE A 96 7.98 8.19 7.51
CA PHE A 96 7.33 7.88 8.78
C PHE A 96 7.61 6.43 9.23
N PHE A 97 7.43 5.45 8.34
CA PHE A 97 7.68 4.04 8.67
C PHE A 97 9.17 3.71 8.84
N LEU A 98 10.07 4.53 8.28
CA LEU A 98 11.51 4.47 8.53
C LEU A 98 11.94 5.16 9.84
N GLY A 99 11.01 5.81 10.56
CA GLY A 99 11.31 6.56 11.78
C GLY A 99 11.91 7.96 11.55
N MET A 100 11.96 8.41 10.29
CA MET A 100 12.47 9.71 9.87
C MET A 100 11.36 10.77 10.00
N TYR A 101 10.90 11.02 11.22
CA TYR A 101 9.74 11.89 11.48
C TYR A 101 9.97 13.36 11.10
N PRO A 102 11.13 13.99 11.41
CA PRO A 102 11.40 15.36 10.97
C PRO A 102 11.34 15.50 9.44
N GLU A 103 11.96 14.58 8.72
CA GLU A 103 12.01 14.56 7.25
C GLU A 103 10.63 14.33 6.64
N ALA A 104 9.85 13.40 7.21
CA ALA A 104 8.46 13.19 6.81
C ALA A 104 7.63 14.48 6.94
N ARG A 105 7.76 15.18 8.07
CA ARG A 105 7.05 16.45 8.31
C ARG A 105 7.50 17.55 7.36
N ASP A 106 8.79 17.64 7.07
CA ASP A 106 9.34 18.64 6.16
C ASP A 106 8.85 18.42 4.71
N VAL A 107 8.86 17.18 4.23
CA VAL A 107 8.32 16.83 2.90
C VAL A 107 6.84 17.18 2.77
N LEU A 108 6.05 17.01 3.84
CA LEU A 108 4.61 17.34 3.82
C LEU A 108 4.30 18.83 3.69
N LYS A 109 5.26 19.73 3.92
CA LYS A 109 5.05 21.18 3.71
C LYS A 109 4.75 21.50 2.24
N GLU A 110 5.31 20.72 1.33
CA GLU A 110 5.15 20.87 -0.12
C GLU A 110 4.04 19.99 -0.70
N ALA A 111 3.51 19.06 0.09
CA ALA A 111 2.45 18.16 -0.36
C ALA A 111 1.10 18.90 -0.46
N PRO A 112 0.26 18.61 -1.48
CA PRO A 112 -1.10 19.14 -1.54
C PRO A 112 -1.93 18.68 -0.33
N GLU A 113 -2.93 19.48 0.03
CA GLU A 113 -3.87 19.10 1.10
C GLU A 113 -4.68 17.85 0.70
N SER A 114 -4.70 16.85 1.59
CA SER A 114 -5.45 15.62 1.40
C SER A 114 -5.79 14.98 2.75
N GLY A 115 -6.77 14.08 2.77
CA GLY A 115 -7.10 13.31 3.98
C GLY A 115 -5.91 12.47 4.46
N LEU A 116 -5.12 11.90 3.53
CA LEU A 116 -3.91 11.17 3.87
C LEU A 116 -2.84 12.07 4.52
N LYS A 117 -2.63 13.28 3.98
CA LYS A 117 -1.72 14.27 4.59
C LYS A 117 -2.16 14.62 6.01
N ASN A 118 -3.46 14.86 6.24
CA ASN A 118 -3.98 15.18 7.57
C ASN A 118 -3.75 14.04 8.57
N ARG A 119 -4.11 12.80 8.19
CA ARG A 119 -3.88 11.60 9.01
C ARG A 119 -2.40 11.39 9.32
N LEU A 120 -1.51 11.58 8.34
CA LEU A 120 -0.07 11.44 8.56
C LEU A 120 0.48 12.51 9.50
N LEU A 121 0.05 13.77 9.37
CA LEU A 121 0.42 14.85 10.29
C LEU A 121 -0.12 14.60 11.71
N PHE A 122 -1.31 14.03 11.85
CA PHE A 122 -1.87 13.62 13.13
C PHE A 122 -0.98 12.56 13.81
N HIS A 123 -0.55 11.53 13.07
CA HIS A 123 0.39 10.54 13.58
C HIS A 123 1.78 11.09 13.89
N LEU A 124 2.31 11.98 13.04
CA LEU A 124 3.59 12.63 13.27
C LEU A 124 3.56 13.48 14.54
N ALA A 125 2.51 14.27 14.75
CA ALA A 125 2.34 15.08 15.96
C ALA A 125 2.39 14.22 17.22
N HIS A 126 1.68 13.08 17.22
CA HIS A 126 1.74 12.12 18.33
C HIS A 126 3.15 11.55 18.53
N LYS A 127 3.82 11.10 17.46
CA LYS A 127 5.18 10.54 17.54
C LYS A 127 6.22 11.55 18.03
N MET A 128 5.99 12.82 17.78
CA MET A 128 6.89 13.91 18.17
C MET A 128 6.50 14.59 19.50
N GLY A 129 5.40 14.19 20.13
CA GLY A 129 4.91 14.77 21.38
C GLY A 129 4.35 16.19 21.24
N ASP A 130 3.92 16.58 20.04
CA ASP A 130 3.37 17.91 19.76
C ASP A 130 1.85 17.91 19.93
N GLU A 131 1.39 18.09 21.18
CA GLU A 131 -0.05 18.03 21.53
C GLU A 131 -0.87 19.15 20.86
N ASN A 132 -0.28 20.32 20.59
CA ASN A 132 -1.00 21.41 19.92
C ASN A 132 -1.34 21.02 18.49
N THR A 133 -0.32 20.62 17.71
CA THR A 133 -0.49 20.16 16.32
C THR A 133 -1.37 18.90 16.27
N LEU A 134 -1.29 18.03 17.28
CA LEU A 134 -2.14 16.84 17.40
C LEU A 134 -3.62 17.23 17.45
N MET A 135 -3.99 18.20 18.29
CA MET A 135 -5.37 18.66 18.42
C MET A 135 -5.85 19.40 17.16
N ASP A 136 -4.99 20.17 16.50
CA ASP A 136 -5.31 20.85 15.24
C ASP A 136 -5.67 19.88 14.11
N HIS A 137 -4.92 18.77 13.99
CA HIS A 137 -5.20 17.75 12.99
C HIS A 137 -6.34 16.81 13.37
N HIS A 138 -6.53 16.57 14.67
CA HIS A 138 -7.71 15.87 15.19
C HIS A 138 -9.02 16.58 14.78
N ALA A 139 -9.07 17.90 14.93
CA ALA A 139 -10.26 18.70 14.58
C ALA A 139 -10.62 18.67 13.08
N LYS A 140 -9.69 18.23 12.22
CA LYS A 140 -9.88 18.12 10.76
C LYS A 140 -10.34 16.73 10.33
N LEU A 141 -10.35 15.75 11.23
CA LEU A 141 -10.82 14.39 10.93
C LEU A 141 -12.33 14.38 10.68
N LYS A 142 -12.76 13.50 9.77
CA LYS A 142 -14.15 13.31 9.36
C LYS A 142 -14.70 11.96 9.87
N ASP A 143 -15.98 11.72 9.63
CA ASP A 143 -16.65 10.44 9.97
C ASP A 143 -16.57 9.42 8.83
N ASP A 144 -15.50 9.46 8.02
CA ASP A 144 -15.20 8.40 7.05
C ASP A 144 -14.33 7.31 7.67
N ILE A 145 -14.32 6.13 7.03
CA ILE A 145 -13.69 4.91 7.56
C ILE A 145 -12.21 5.16 7.85
N GLU A 146 -11.51 5.78 6.92
CA GLU A 146 -10.10 6.06 6.98
C GLU A 146 -9.72 6.96 8.17
N ASP A 147 -10.47 8.05 8.38
CA ASP A 147 -10.24 8.99 9.47
C ASP A 147 -10.63 8.37 10.83
N GLN A 148 -11.71 7.59 10.90
CA GLN A 148 -12.11 6.85 12.10
C GLN A 148 -11.08 5.78 12.50
N LEU A 149 -10.55 5.02 11.54
CA LEU A 149 -9.48 4.05 11.79
C LEU A 149 -8.19 4.74 12.26
N CYS A 150 -7.88 5.91 11.70
CA CYS A 150 -6.75 6.74 12.15
C CYS A 150 -6.95 7.21 13.60
N LEU A 151 -8.12 7.74 13.94
CA LEU A 151 -8.48 8.15 15.30
C LEU A 151 -8.35 7.01 16.31
N ALA A 152 -8.95 5.85 16.00
CA ALA A 152 -8.90 4.67 16.85
C ALA A 152 -7.45 4.21 17.11
N SER A 153 -6.59 4.28 16.09
CA SER A 153 -5.19 3.91 16.24
C SER A 153 -4.41 4.85 17.17
N ILE A 154 -4.71 6.16 17.18
CA ILE A 154 -4.10 7.11 18.12
C ILE A 154 -4.61 6.88 19.55
N HIS A 155 -5.90 6.59 19.72
CA HIS A 155 -6.42 6.18 21.03
C HIS A 155 -5.68 4.94 21.55
N TYR A 156 -5.50 3.92 20.71
CA TYR A 156 -4.74 2.72 21.07
C TYR A 156 -3.29 3.05 21.47
N LEU A 157 -2.59 3.88 20.68
CA LEU A 157 -1.21 4.27 20.94
C LEU A 157 -1.05 5.10 22.23
N ARG A 158 -2.09 5.82 22.66
CA ARG A 158 -2.16 6.56 23.93
C ARG A 158 -2.69 5.72 25.10
N ALA A 159 -2.89 4.41 24.89
CA ALA A 159 -3.48 3.49 25.87
C ALA A 159 -4.95 3.81 26.26
N HIS A 160 -5.66 4.58 25.44
CA HIS A 160 -7.11 4.82 25.53
C HIS A 160 -7.85 3.65 24.84
N TYR A 161 -7.71 2.45 25.42
CA TYR A 161 -8.13 1.22 24.73
C TYR A 161 -9.64 1.11 24.55
N GLN A 162 -10.43 1.64 25.49
CA GLN A 162 -11.88 1.54 25.42
C GLN A 162 -12.43 2.38 24.25
N GLU A 163 -11.93 3.59 24.10
CA GLU A 163 -12.25 4.51 23.00
C GLU A 163 -11.87 3.90 21.65
N ALA A 164 -10.68 3.32 21.55
CA ALA A 164 -10.26 2.62 20.34
C ALA A 164 -11.19 1.44 20.00
N ILE A 165 -11.56 0.62 20.99
CA ILE A 165 -12.46 -0.52 20.83
C ILE A 165 -13.84 -0.07 20.34
N ASP A 166 -14.38 1.01 20.90
CA ASP A 166 -15.72 1.48 20.56
C ASP A 166 -15.76 1.99 19.11
N ILE A 167 -14.73 2.71 18.66
CA ILE A 167 -14.61 3.14 17.26
C ILE A 167 -14.46 1.94 16.33
N TYR A 168 -13.55 1.00 16.64
CA TYR A 168 -13.36 -0.19 15.79
C TYR A 168 -14.63 -1.04 15.66
N LYS A 169 -15.39 -1.20 16.75
CA LYS A 169 -16.68 -1.90 16.73
C LYS A 169 -17.70 -1.18 15.86
N LYS A 170 -17.80 0.15 15.97
CA LYS A 170 -18.69 0.96 15.11
C LYS A 170 -18.35 0.74 13.63
N VAL A 171 -17.08 0.94 13.25
CA VAL A 171 -16.62 0.76 11.87
C VAL A 171 -16.91 -0.66 11.34
N LEU A 172 -16.70 -1.69 12.15
CA LEU A 172 -16.97 -3.08 11.75
C LEU A 172 -18.46 -3.37 11.53
N LEU A 173 -19.33 -2.78 12.36
CA LEU A 173 -20.79 -2.97 12.23
C LEU A 173 -21.36 -2.23 11.02
N ASP A 174 -20.82 -1.04 10.72
CA ASP A 174 -21.29 -0.21 9.61
C ASP A 174 -20.84 -0.73 8.23
N ASN A 175 -19.81 -1.60 8.17
CA ASN A 175 -19.18 -2.09 6.93
C ASN A 175 -19.29 -3.62 6.75
N ARG A 176 -20.37 -4.20 7.25
CA ARG A 176 -20.61 -5.65 7.22
C ARG A 176 -21.24 -6.16 5.92
#